data_AF-A0A1D9M947-F1
#
_entry.id   AF-A0A1D9M947-F1
#
_cell.length_a   1.000
_cell.length_b   1.000
_cell.length_c   1.000
_cell.angle_alpha   90.00
_cell.angle_beta   90.00
_cell.angle_gamma   90.00
#
_symmetry.space_group_name_H-M   'P 1'
#
loop_
_entity.id
_entity.type
_entity.pdbx_description
1 polymer ?
#
loop_
_entity_poly.entity_id
_entity_poly.type
_entity_poly.pdbx_seq_one_letter_code
_entity_poly.pdbx_strand_id
1 'polypeptide(L)' 'MKELLRSTDPVKLAMASALLEGEGITTFEWDVHMSVLEGGLGILPRRLMVHPRDHFRACAILRDNDIGAD' A
#
# COMPACT_ATOMS: atom_id res chain seq x y z
N MET A 1 -7.99 -10.91 2.07
CA MET A 1 -7.22 -9.67 1.80
C MET A 1 -7.95 -8.87 0.74
N LYS A 2 -7.91 -7.54 0.79
CA LYS A 2 -8.49 -6.66 -0.22
C LYS A 2 -7.48 -5.57 -0.61
N GLU A 3 -7.36 -5.32 -1.90
CA GLU A 3 -6.44 -4.32 -2.46
C GLU A 3 -6.87 -2.91 -2.03
N LEU A 4 -5.90 -2.15 -1.54
CA LEU A 4 -6.09 -0.80 -1.02
C LEU A 4 -5.41 0.24 -1.91
N LEU A 5 -4.14 0.01 -2.25
CA LEU A 5 -3.32 0.91 -3.03
C LEU A 5 -2.42 0.09 -3.95
N ARG A 6 -2.22 0.57 -5.17
CA ARG A 6 -1.24 0.03 -6.11
C ARG A 6 -0.35 1.17 -6.58
N SER A 7 0.97 0.98 -6.50
CA SER A 7 1.94 2.03 -6.83
C SER A 7 3.30 1.44 -7.16
N THR A 8 4.05 2.10 -8.03
CA THR A 8 5.48 1.82 -8.26
C THR A 8 6.38 2.59 -7.31
N ASP A 9 5.85 3.60 -6.61
CA ASP A 9 6.58 4.43 -5.66
C ASP A 9 6.65 3.76 -4.27
N PRO A 10 7.84 3.27 -3.86
CA PRO A 10 8.00 2.63 -2.55
C PRO A 10 7.82 3.61 -1.38
N VAL A 11 8.06 4.92 -1.59
CA VAL A 11 7.86 5.94 -0.55
C VAL A 11 6.37 6.10 -0.27
N LYS A 12 5.55 6.15 -1.31
CA LYS A 12 4.09 6.23 -1.18
C LYS A 12 3.51 5.02 -0.45
N LEU A 13 3.98 3.80 -0.79
CA LEU A 13 3.55 2.57 -0.12
C LEU A 13 3.96 2.55 1.36
N ALA A 14 5.19 2.96 1.68
CA ALA A 14 5.66 3.05 3.05
C ALA A 14 4.88 4.10 3.87
N MET A 15 4.60 5.27 3.28
CA MET A 15 3.80 6.32 3.93
C MET A 15 2.37 5.85 4.21
N ALA A 16 1.72 5.21 3.23
CA ALA A 16 0.38 4.64 3.39
C ALA A 16 0.36 3.56 4.49
N SER A 17 1.38 2.70 4.54
CA SER A 17 1.51 1.67 5.57
C SER A 17 1.65 2.28 6.97
N ALA A 18 2.61 3.20 7.16
CA ALA A 18 2.88 3.82 8.44
C ALA A 18 1.68 4.61 8.98
N LEU A 19 0.94 5.32 8.10
CA LEU A 19 -0.28 6.02 8.46
C LEU A 19 -1.35 5.06 8.99
N LEU A 20 -1.58 3.95 8.28
CA LEU A 20 -2.60 2.96 8.67
C LEU A 20 -2.21 2.18 9.92
N GLU A 21 -0.93 1.89 10.11
CA GLU A 21 -0.42 1.30 11.34
C GLU A 21 -0.64 2.22 12.55
N GLY A 22 -0.48 3.54 12.39
CA GLY A 22 -0.81 4.54 13.42
C GLY A 22 -2.29 4.51 13.84
N GLU A 23 -3.18 4.14 12.92
CA GLU A 23 -4.62 3.98 13.15
C GLU A 23 -5.03 2.56 13.60
N GLY A 24 -4.03 1.70 13.86
CA GLY A 24 -4.24 0.31 14.29
C GLY A 24 -4.70 -0.64 13.19
N ILE A 25 -4.48 -0.29 11.92
CA ILE A 25 -4.85 -1.09 10.75
C ILE A 25 -3.61 -1.79 10.20
N THR A 26 -3.61 -3.13 10.23
CA THR A 26 -2.52 -3.92 9.65
C THR A 26 -2.59 -3.94 8.13
N THR A 27 -1.49 -3.58 7.49
CA THR A 27 -1.27 -3.61 6.04
C THR A 27 -0.37 -4.77 5.64
N PHE A 28 -0.50 -5.20 4.39
CA PHE A 28 0.28 -6.28 3.80
C PHE A 28 0.70 -5.90 2.40
N GLU A 29 1.99 -5.91 2.13
CA GLU A 29 2.52 -5.64 0.81
C GLU A 29 2.63 -6.93 -0.01
N TRP A 30 2.10 -6.90 -1.22
CA TRP A 30 2.20 -7.96 -2.22
C TRP A 30 3.11 -7.52 -3.36
N ASP A 31 3.70 -8.51 -4.04
CA ASP A 31 4.63 -8.32 -5.16
C ASP A 31 6.01 -7.73 -4.75
N VAL A 32 6.34 -7.73 -3.46
CA VAL A 32 7.64 -7.25 -2.92
C VAL A 32 8.83 -7.99 -3.52
N HIS A 33 8.72 -9.31 -3.71
CA HIS A 33 9.81 -10.14 -4.21
C HIS A 33 10.11 -9.97 -5.70
N MET A 34 9.21 -9.38 -6.51
CA MET A 34 9.49 -9.13 -7.94
C MET A 34 10.47 -7.97 -8.16
N SER A 35 10.66 -7.09 -7.17
CA SER A 35 11.60 -5.96 -7.27
C SER A 35 13.09 -6.37 -7.32
N VAL A 36 13.43 -7.54 -6.74
CA VAL A 36 14.80 -8.09 -6.79
C VAL A 36 15.16 -8.61 -8.18
N LEU A 37 14.19 -9.12 -8.93
CA LEU A 37 14.41 -9.65 -10.28
C LEU A 37 14.64 -8.53 -11.31
N GLU A 38 14.12 -7.32 -11.07
CA GLU A 38 14.33 -6.13 -11.91
C GLU A 38 15.55 -5.27 -11.51
N GLY A 39 16.32 -5.66 -10.49
CA GLY A 39 17.49 -4.90 -10.06
C GLY A 39 17.17 -3.56 -9.39
N GLY A 40 15.98 -3.42 -8.77
CA GLY A 40 15.63 -2.23 -7.98
C GLY A 40 15.10 -1.03 -8.76
N LEU A 41 14.79 -1.19 -10.06
CA LEU A 41 14.25 -0.11 -10.90
C LEU A 41 12.80 0.28 -10.55
N GLY A 42 12.07 -0.56 -9.79
CA GLY A 42 10.72 -0.25 -9.30
C GLY A 42 9.68 -0.12 -10.42
N ILE A 43 9.86 -0.77 -11.56
CA ILE A 43 9.00 -0.60 -12.74
C ILE A 43 7.68 -1.35 -12.53
N LEU A 44 7.71 -2.46 -11.79
CA LEU A 44 6.51 -3.22 -11.47
C LEU A 44 5.75 -2.64 -10.26
N PRO A 45 4.45 -2.33 -10.41
CA PRO A 45 3.66 -1.81 -9.31
C PRO A 45 3.46 -2.86 -8.22
N ARG A 46 3.70 -2.45 -6.98
CA ARG A 46 3.42 -3.24 -5.78
C ARG A 46 2.02 -2.91 -5.27
N ARG A 47 1.45 -3.84 -4.49
CA ARG A 47 0.09 -3.70 -3.97
C ARG A 47 0.12 -3.66 -2.45
N LEU A 48 -0.49 -2.64 -1.86
CA LEU A 48 -0.82 -2.59 -0.44
C LEU A 48 -2.21 -3.18 -0.25
N MET A 49 -2.30 -4.14 0.65
CA MET A 49 -3.51 -4.90 0.93
C MET A 49 -3.87 -4.76 2.41
N VAL A 50 -5.16 -4.85 2.74
CA VAL A 50 -5.65 -4.88 4.13
C VAL A 50 -6.63 -6.03 4.33
N HIS A 51 -6.96 -6.32 5.59
CA HIS A 51 -8.05 -7.23 5.90
C HIS A 51 -9.38 -6.63 5.38
N PRO A 52 -10.30 -7.43 4.77
CA PRO A 52 -11.55 -6.90 4.23
C PRO A 52 -12.38 -6.08 5.21
N ARG A 53 -12.35 -6.44 6.50
CA ARG A 53 -13.01 -5.73 7.61
C ARG A 53 -12.54 -4.27 7.76
N ASP A 54 -11.28 -3.98 7.44
CA ASP A 54 -10.66 -2.67 7.63
C ASP A 54 -10.63 -1.85 6.33
N HIS A 55 -10.97 -2.46 5.19
CA HIS A 55 -10.85 -1.85 3.86
C HIS A 55 -11.59 -0.53 3.74
N PHE A 56 -12.83 -0.45 4.25
CA PHE A 56 -13.62 0.78 4.20
C PHE A 56 -12.95 1.91 4.98
N ARG A 57 -12.50 1.64 6.22
CA ARG A 57 -11.81 2.62 7.06
C ARG A 57 -10.48 3.05 6.44
N ALA A 58 -9.70 2.08 5.95
CA ALA A 58 -8.40 2.34 5.34
C ALA A 58 -8.54 3.22 4.08
N CYS A 59 -9.54 2.97 3.23
CA CYS A 59 -9.82 3.83 2.07
C CYS A 59 -10.16 5.28 2.48
N ALA A 60 -10.95 5.46 3.54
CA ALA A 60 -11.30 6.78 4.04
C ALA A 60 -10.05 7.52 4.54
N ILE A 61 -9.23 6.87 5.38
CA ILE A 61 -7.99 7.44 5.92
C ILE A 61 -7.04 7.87 4.79
N LEU A 62 -6.81 7.01 3.79
CA LEU A 62 -5.93 7.35 2.67
C LEU A 62 -6.48 8.53 1.86
N ARG A 63 -7.79 8.57 1.60
CA ARG A 63 -8.43 9.68 0.88
C ARG A 63 -8.32 11.00 1.64
N ASP A 64 -8.52 10.99 2.95
CA ASP A 64 -8.44 12.19 3.80
C ASP A 64 -7.00 12.75 3.87
N ASN A 65 -6.01 11.93 3.56
CA ASN A 65 -4.59 12.30 3.52
C ASN A 65 -4.04 12.47 2.09
N ASP A 66 -4.90 12.54 1.07
CA ASP A 66 -4.53 12.68 -0.35
C ASP A 66 -3.60 11.56 -0.88
N ILE A 67 -3.75 10.34 -0.36
CA ILE A 67 -2.96 9.17 -0.78
C ILE A 67 -3.80 8.34 -1.77
N GLY A 68 -3.45 8.40 -3.04
CA GLY A 68 -4.11 7.67 -4.13
C GLY A 68 -3.17 6.80 -4.97
N ALA A 69 -3.76 5.91 -5.78
CA ALA A 69 -3.04 5.14 -6.79
C ALA A 69 -2.41 6.06 -7.85
N ASP A 70 -1.33 5.57 -8.47
CA ASP A 70 -0.72 6.20 -9.65
C ASP A 70 -1.50 5.92 -10.94
#